data_AF-A0A9P4LGT7-F1
#
_entry.id   AF-A0A9P4LGT7-F1
#
_cell.length_a   1.000
_cell.length_b   1.000
_cell.length_c   1.000
_cell.angle_alpha   90.00
_cell.angle_beta   90.00
_cell.angle_gamma   90.00
#
_symmetry.space_group_name_H-M   'P 1'
#
loop_
_entity.id
_entity.type
_entity.pdbx_description
1 polymer ?
#
loop_
_entity_poly.entity_id
_entity_poly.type
_entity_poly.pdbx_seq_one_letter_code
_entity_poly.pdbx_strand_id
1 'polypeptide(L)'
;MQTNRASEQAYRATVQLPSFLDLPAELRNAIYNLVIEHRVINVHAKRSKYPPHSAASNRSAILHVNRQMHSESVLLLYFKTTFAFTCKDDTLAVLDHQVLEHIQAIRSIQLSIFNGMKMFGDMYGKRIRSLTHEVFQSLERMPGLTGIELVEMSRSPPTDHMLGNNLEVLSRNISTWRPEIQITARHPDGKWIVAL
;
A
#
# COMPACT_ATOMS: atom_id res chain seq x y z
N MET A 1 58.96 14.35 -34.32
CA MET A 1 57.98 13.38 -33.75
C MET A 1 57.12 14.08 -32.69
N GLN A 2 56.12 14.87 -33.09
CA GLN A 2 55.27 15.67 -32.18
C GLN A 2 53.79 15.72 -32.64
N THR A 3 53.28 14.66 -33.26
CA THR A 3 51.93 14.63 -33.86
C THR A 3 50.88 13.84 -33.08
N ASN A 4 51.21 13.25 -31.92
CA ASN A 4 50.29 12.34 -31.21
C ASN A 4 49.52 12.93 -30.00
N ARG A 5 49.78 14.17 -29.58
CA ARG A 5 49.06 14.76 -28.42
C ARG A 5 47.73 15.43 -28.77
N ALA A 6 47.58 15.95 -29.99
CA ALA A 6 46.34 16.61 -30.42
C ALA A 6 45.21 15.60 -30.69
N SER A 7 45.54 14.36 -31.07
CA SER A 7 44.57 13.29 -31.36
C SER A 7 44.03 12.60 -30.10
N GLU A 8 44.75 12.59 -28.97
CA GLU A 8 44.25 12.04 -27.71
C GLU A 8 43.28 12.99 -26.98
N GLN A 9 43.42 14.30 -27.14
CA GLN A 9 42.49 15.28 -26.56
C GLN A 9 41.14 15.32 -27.29
N ALA A 10 41.10 14.99 -28.59
CA ALA A 10 39.86 14.90 -29.35
C ALA A 10 39.02 13.64 -29.02
N TYR A 11 39.61 12.61 -28.41
CA TYR A 11 38.91 11.35 -28.09
C TYR A 11 38.22 11.36 -26.72
N ARG A 12 38.45 12.38 -25.89
CA ARG A 12 37.71 12.61 -24.64
C ARG A 12 36.56 13.59 -24.81
N ALA A 13 35.87 13.53 -25.96
CA ALA A 13 34.48 13.96 -25.99
C ALA A 13 33.69 12.98 -25.13
N THR A 14 33.69 13.20 -23.81
CA THR A 14 32.81 12.50 -22.88
C THR A 14 31.39 12.74 -23.39
N VAL A 15 30.78 11.70 -23.95
CA VAL A 15 29.36 11.71 -24.28
C VAL A 15 28.62 11.99 -22.98
N GLN A 16 28.25 13.25 -22.76
CA GLN A 16 27.40 13.62 -21.65
C GLN A 16 26.04 13.00 -21.96
N LEU A 17 25.75 11.89 -21.27
CA LEU A 17 24.43 11.31 -21.33
C LEU A 17 23.45 12.33 -20.75
N PRO A 18 22.27 12.50 -21.36
CA PRO A 18 21.24 13.37 -20.81
C PRO A 18 20.88 12.92 -19.40
N SER A 19 20.64 13.89 -18.51
CA SER A 19 20.16 13.64 -17.17
C SER A 19 18.76 13.03 -17.22
N PHE A 20 18.40 12.27 -16.19
CA PHE A 20 17.04 11.73 -16.06
C PHE A 20 15.97 12.83 -16.12
N LEU A 21 16.27 14.02 -15.59
CA LEU A 21 15.33 15.16 -15.60
C LEU A 21 15.22 15.83 -16.97
N ASP A 22 16.13 15.55 -17.90
CA ASP A 22 16.06 16.02 -19.29
C ASP A 22 15.05 15.21 -20.12
N LEU A 23 14.60 14.05 -19.61
CA LEU A 23 13.54 13.26 -20.23
C LEU A 23 12.20 14.01 -20.15
N PRO A 24 11.33 13.94 -21.18
CA PRO A 24 9.94 14.40 -21.08
C PRO A 24 9.18 13.78 -19.91
N ALA A 25 8.20 14.51 -19.37
CA ALA A 25 7.44 14.08 -18.19
C ALA A 25 6.73 12.74 -18.41
N GLU A 26 6.28 12.47 -19.62
CA GLU A 26 5.62 11.22 -20.02
C GLU A 26 6.57 10.02 -19.84
N LEU A 27 7.84 10.16 -20.24
CA LEU A 27 8.84 9.11 -20.08
C LEU A 27 9.24 8.94 -18.61
N ARG A 28 9.39 10.03 -17.86
CA ARG A 28 9.64 9.95 -16.40
C ARG A 28 8.51 9.23 -15.68
N ASN A 29 7.26 9.56 -16.00
CA ASN A 29 6.08 8.89 -15.45
C ASN A 29 6.00 7.40 -15.84
N ALA A 30 6.38 7.04 -17.06
CA ALA A 30 6.49 5.63 -17.45
C ALA A 30 7.54 4.90 -16.62
N ILE A 31 8.69 5.52 -16.37
CA ILE A 31 9.75 4.96 -15.52
C ILE A 31 9.28 4.84 -14.07
N TYR A 32 8.61 5.85 -13.51
CA TYR A 32 8.01 5.77 -12.18
C TYR A 32 7.01 4.62 -12.09
N ASN A 33 6.22 4.41 -13.13
CA ASN A 33 5.28 3.29 -13.20
C ASN A 33 5.97 1.92 -13.17
N LEU A 34 7.16 1.80 -13.75
CA LEU A 34 7.94 0.56 -13.72
C LEU A 34 8.63 0.34 -12.38
N VAL A 35 9.16 1.41 -11.77
CA VAL A 35 9.89 1.33 -10.48
C VAL A 35 8.93 1.15 -9.30
N ILE A 36 7.80 1.84 -9.33
CA ILE A 36 6.73 1.75 -8.33
C ILE A 36 5.80 0.60 -8.75
N GLU A 37 6.15 -0.60 -8.31
CA GLU A 37 5.31 -1.79 -8.49
C GLU A 37 4.19 -1.87 -7.43
N HIS A 38 3.13 -2.60 -7.75
CA HIS A 38 2.07 -2.92 -6.79
C HIS A 38 2.63 -3.72 -5.61
N ARG A 39 2.32 -3.28 -4.38
CA ARG A 39 2.78 -3.93 -3.15
C ARG A 39 1.76 -3.82 -2.04
N VAL A 40 1.81 -4.80 -1.16
CA VAL A 40 1.12 -4.76 0.14
C VAL A 40 2.09 -4.21 1.19
N ILE A 41 1.73 -3.12 1.86
CA ILE A 41 2.51 -2.54 2.97
C ILE A 41 1.74 -2.73 4.27
N ASN A 42 2.36 -3.44 5.22
CA ASN A 42 1.82 -3.58 6.56
C ASN A 42 1.98 -2.27 7.34
N VAL A 43 0.86 -1.73 7.80
CA VAL A 43 0.80 -0.54 8.62
C VAL A 43 0.76 -0.96 10.09
N HIS A 44 1.57 -0.30 10.91
CA HIS A 44 1.58 -0.51 12.36
C HIS A 44 1.45 0.82 13.08
N ALA A 45 0.38 1.03 13.85
CA ALA A 45 0.07 2.25 14.60
C ALA A 45 1.21 2.68 15.54
N LYS A 46 1.95 1.73 16.11
CA LYS A 46 3.11 2.04 16.97
C LYS A 46 4.31 2.62 16.22
N ARG A 47 4.35 2.49 14.89
CA ARG A 47 5.40 3.02 13.99
C ARG A 47 4.87 4.08 13.01
N SER A 48 3.58 4.39 13.05
CA SER A 48 2.88 5.25 12.08
C SER A 48 3.26 6.74 12.14
N LYS A 49 4.04 7.17 13.13
CA LYS A 49 4.66 8.49 13.13
C LYS A 49 5.56 8.70 11.91
N TYR A 50 5.99 7.62 11.26
CA TYR A 50 6.71 7.69 10.02
C TYR A 50 5.79 7.38 8.85
N PRO A 51 5.79 8.22 7.78
CA PRO A 51 5.00 7.96 6.60
C PRO A 51 5.38 6.59 6.00
N PRO A 52 4.49 5.96 5.20
CA PRO A 52 4.72 4.64 4.59
C PRO A 52 6.03 4.55 3.79
N HIS A 53 6.60 5.69 3.40
CA HIS A 53 7.95 5.81 2.82
C HIS A 53 9.07 5.22 3.69
N SER A 54 8.89 5.11 5.01
CA SER A 54 9.91 4.60 5.94
C SER A 54 10.01 3.07 5.99
N ALA A 55 8.92 2.35 5.72
CA ALA A 55 8.88 0.88 5.77
C ALA A 55 9.23 0.23 4.42
N ALA A 56 9.14 0.97 3.32
CA ALA A 56 9.43 0.50 1.96
C ALA A 56 10.88 0.80 1.54
N SER A 57 11.87 0.27 2.26
CA SER A 57 13.23 0.83 2.35
C SER A 57 14.04 0.98 1.05
N ASN A 58 13.60 0.45 -0.10
CA ASN A 58 14.30 0.63 -1.38
C ASN A 58 13.47 1.30 -2.48
N ARG A 59 12.13 1.36 -2.36
CA ARG A 59 11.25 1.81 -3.45
C ARG A 59 10.58 3.16 -3.18
N SER A 60 10.60 3.60 -1.92
CA SER A 60 10.48 5.02 -1.58
C SER A 60 11.74 5.81 -1.91
N ALA A 61 12.85 5.15 -2.26
CA ALA A 61 14.10 5.82 -2.61
C ALA A 61 13.90 6.89 -3.69
N ILE A 62 13.00 6.64 -4.66
CA ILE A 62 12.68 7.59 -5.72
C ILE A 62 12.08 8.91 -5.20
N LEU A 63 11.34 8.84 -4.09
CA LEU A 63 10.74 9.99 -3.41
C LEU A 63 11.79 10.81 -2.65
N HIS A 64 12.95 10.21 -2.37
CA HIS A 64 14.04 10.85 -1.64
C HIS A 64 15.14 11.40 -2.54
N VAL A 65 15.07 11.21 -3.87
CA VAL A 65 16.11 11.68 -4.80
C VAL A 65 16.12 13.21 -4.89
N ASN A 66 14.99 13.81 -5.26
CA ASN A 66 14.83 15.27 -5.32
C ASN A 66 13.34 15.67 -5.26
N ARG A 67 13.07 16.97 -5.12
CA ARG A 67 11.71 17.51 -4.97
C ARG A 67 10.79 17.23 -6.16
N GLN A 68 11.32 17.27 -7.38
CA GLN A 68 10.54 17.04 -8.59
C GLN A 68 10.10 15.59 -8.70
N MET A 69 11.03 14.65 -8.50
CA MET A 69 10.74 13.22 -8.50
C MET A 69 9.76 12.86 -7.37
N HIS A 70 9.89 13.49 -6.21
CA HIS A 70 8.92 13.37 -5.13
C HIS A 70 7.52 13.79 -5.56
N SER A 71 7.35 15.01 -6.08
CA SER A 71 6.03 15.51 -6.50
C SER A 71 5.40 14.69 -7.62
N GLU A 72 6.19 14.18 -8.56
CA GLU A 72 5.68 13.42 -9.71
C GLU A 72 5.30 11.97 -9.32
N SER A 73 5.90 11.40 -8.29
CA SER A 73 5.75 9.97 -7.99
C SER A 73 5.05 9.64 -6.67
N VAL A 74 4.87 10.60 -5.75
CA VAL A 74 4.25 10.35 -4.45
C VAL A 74 2.83 9.81 -4.58
N LEU A 75 1.98 10.42 -5.41
CA LEU A 75 0.60 9.95 -5.61
C LEU A 75 0.57 8.57 -6.27
N LEU A 76 1.53 8.27 -7.14
CA LEU A 76 1.64 6.97 -7.79
C LEU A 76 1.94 5.87 -6.77
N LEU A 77 2.73 6.17 -5.72
CA LEU A 77 2.96 5.24 -4.62
C LEU A 77 1.64 4.89 -3.91
N TYR A 78 0.86 5.90 -3.50
CA TYR A 78 -0.42 5.65 -2.80
C TYR A 78 -1.42 4.93 -3.71
N PHE A 79 -1.45 5.28 -4.99
CA PHE A 79 -2.32 4.64 -5.98
C PHE A 79 -2.02 3.15 -6.18
N LYS A 80 -0.74 2.78 -6.21
CA LYS A 80 -0.30 1.39 -6.45
C LYS A 80 -0.10 0.56 -5.18
N THR A 81 -0.18 1.18 -4.00
CA THR A 81 0.04 0.48 -2.74
C THR A 81 -1.29 -0.05 -2.20
N THR A 82 -1.31 -1.32 -1.84
CA THR A 82 -2.34 -1.90 -0.98
C THR A 82 -1.89 -1.75 0.47
N PHE A 83 -2.65 -0.97 1.25
CA PHE A 83 -2.33 -0.75 2.67
C PHE A 83 -2.95 -1.84 3.53
N ALA A 84 -2.12 -2.66 4.17
CA ALA A 84 -2.56 -3.72 5.06
C ALA A 84 -2.69 -3.24 6.50
N PHE A 85 -3.91 -3.33 7.03
CA PHE A 85 -4.27 -2.95 8.38
C PHE A 85 -4.57 -4.18 9.22
N THR A 86 -3.97 -4.26 10.41
CA THR A 86 -4.15 -5.39 11.33
C THR A 86 -5.09 -5.08 12.49
N CYS A 87 -5.27 -3.79 12.78
CA CYS A 87 -6.25 -3.29 13.73
C CYS A 87 -6.80 -1.94 13.26
N LYS A 88 -7.91 -1.51 13.88
CA LYS A 88 -8.54 -0.21 13.61
C LYS A 88 -7.56 0.96 13.80
N ASP A 89 -6.74 0.88 14.84
CA ASP A 89 -5.80 1.94 15.18
C ASP A 89 -4.75 2.15 14.07
N ASP A 90 -4.41 1.10 13.31
CA ASP A 90 -3.52 1.20 12.14
C ASP A 90 -4.16 2.06 11.04
N THR A 91 -5.46 1.87 10.77
CA THR A 91 -6.20 2.62 9.75
C THR A 91 -6.28 4.09 10.11
N LEU A 92 -6.70 4.41 11.34
CA LEU A 92 -6.77 5.80 11.82
C LEU A 92 -5.41 6.48 11.79
N ALA A 93 -4.37 5.77 12.26
CA ALA A 93 -3.03 6.34 12.31
C ALA A 93 -2.47 6.69 10.93
N VAL A 94 -2.83 5.95 9.87
CA VAL A 94 -2.49 6.38 8.50
C VAL A 94 -3.32 7.58 8.12
N LEU A 95 -4.63 7.53 8.25
CA LEU A 95 -5.50 8.58 7.74
C LEU A 95 -5.30 9.93 8.45
N ASP A 96 -4.93 9.93 9.72
CA ASP A 96 -4.73 11.16 10.52
C ASP A 96 -3.38 11.85 10.25
N HIS A 97 -2.42 11.13 9.66
CA HIS A 97 -1.09 11.66 9.38
C HIS A 97 -0.83 11.93 7.89
N GLN A 98 -1.81 11.68 7.03
CA GLN A 98 -1.68 11.88 5.59
C GLN A 98 -2.43 13.13 5.12
N VAL A 99 -1.86 13.81 4.12
CA VAL A 99 -2.55 14.89 3.42
C VAL A 99 -3.70 14.31 2.58
N LEU A 100 -4.73 15.12 2.36
CA LEU A 100 -5.97 14.68 1.71
C LEU A 100 -5.73 14.04 0.33
N GLU A 101 -4.82 14.60 -0.47
CA GLU A 101 -4.48 14.09 -1.81
C GLU A 101 -3.95 12.66 -1.77
N HIS A 102 -3.13 12.33 -0.76
CA HIS A 102 -2.62 10.97 -0.58
C HIS A 102 -3.73 9.99 -0.24
N ILE A 103 -4.66 10.40 0.64
CA ILE A 103 -5.80 9.59 1.04
C ILE A 103 -6.74 9.34 -0.16
N GLN A 104 -6.98 10.36 -0.98
CA GLN A 104 -7.78 10.25 -2.20
C GLN A 104 -7.14 9.35 -3.27
N ALA A 105 -5.81 9.23 -3.27
CA ALA A 105 -5.09 8.35 -4.18
C ALA A 105 -5.18 6.87 -3.79
N ILE A 106 -5.52 6.52 -2.54
CA ILE A 106 -5.63 5.13 -2.08
C ILE A 106 -6.76 4.41 -2.84
N ARG A 107 -6.41 3.33 -3.56
CA ARG A 107 -7.36 2.49 -4.31
C ARG A 107 -7.66 1.15 -3.67
N SER A 108 -6.69 0.60 -2.94
CA SER A 108 -6.78 -0.75 -2.40
C SER A 108 -6.28 -0.79 -0.96
N ILE A 109 -6.97 -1.56 -0.12
CA ILE A 109 -6.56 -1.85 1.25
C ILE A 109 -6.69 -3.34 1.51
N GLN A 110 -5.94 -3.83 2.49
CA GLN A 110 -6.06 -5.17 2.99
C GLN A 110 -6.47 -5.10 4.47
N LEU A 111 -7.55 -5.79 4.84
CA LEU A 111 -8.02 -5.88 6.22
C LEU A 111 -7.71 -7.28 6.75
N SER A 112 -6.80 -7.34 7.72
CA SER A 112 -6.47 -8.60 8.37
C SER A 112 -7.44 -8.91 9.50
N ILE A 113 -8.16 -10.02 9.35
CA ILE A 113 -9.18 -10.51 10.29
C ILE A 113 -8.57 -11.65 11.09
N PHE A 114 -8.74 -11.63 12.41
CA PHE A 114 -8.24 -12.70 13.27
C PHE A 114 -9.39 -13.57 13.75
N ASN A 115 -9.34 -14.86 13.39
CA ASN A 115 -10.28 -15.86 13.88
C ASN A 115 -9.71 -16.49 15.15
N GLY A 116 -10.24 -16.16 16.33
CA GLY A 116 -9.68 -16.65 17.58
C GLY A 116 -10.22 -15.97 18.84
N MET A 117 -10.84 -16.79 19.69
CA MET A 117 -11.58 -16.47 20.91
C MET A 117 -10.84 -15.56 21.91
N LYS A 118 -11.62 -14.68 22.54
CA LYS A 118 -11.64 -14.20 23.96
C LYS A 118 -10.36 -14.06 24.82
N MET A 119 -9.22 -14.67 24.56
CA MET A 119 -8.11 -14.76 25.54
C MET A 119 -7.13 -13.58 25.58
N PHE A 120 -7.23 -12.59 24.68
CA PHE A 120 -6.28 -11.46 24.63
C PHE A 120 -6.93 -10.10 24.46
N GLY A 121 -8.20 -9.96 24.86
CA GLY A 121 -8.99 -8.72 24.71
C GLY A 121 -8.33 -7.45 25.25
N ASP A 122 -7.46 -7.59 26.27
CA ASP A 122 -6.95 -6.45 27.02
C ASP A 122 -5.47 -6.10 26.77
N MET A 123 -4.68 -6.99 26.17
CA MET A 123 -3.21 -6.77 26.06
C MET A 123 -2.76 -6.15 24.73
N TYR A 124 -3.54 -6.26 23.66
CA TYR A 124 -3.13 -5.79 22.32
C TYR A 124 -4.34 -5.27 21.55
N GLY A 125 -4.65 -3.98 21.75
CA GLY A 125 -5.52 -3.09 20.96
C GLY A 125 -6.55 -3.75 20.04
N LYS A 126 -7.83 -3.51 20.34
CA LYS A 126 -9.05 -3.72 19.52
C LYS A 126 -8.80 -4.23 18.09
N ARG A 127 -8.43 -5.52 17.96
CA ARG A 127 -8.28 -6.18 16.65
C ARG A 127 -9.61 -6.18 15.92
N ILE A 128 -9.58 -6.14 14.59
CA ILE A 128 -10.79 -6.18 13.76
C ILE A 128 -11.40 -7.59 13.88
N ARG A 129 -12.34 -7.73 14.83
CA ARG A 129 -13.18 -8.92 15.01
C ARG A 129 -14.50 -8.79 14.23
N SER A 130 -14.91 -7.56 14.00
CA SER A 130 -16.02 -7.15 13.15
C SER A 130 -15.68 -5.79 12.55
N LEU A 131 -16.27 -5.48 11.39
CA LEU A 131 -16.26 -4.10 10.88
C LEU A 131 -17.22 -3.31 11.76
N THR A 132 -16.66 -2.63 12.76
CA THR A 132 -17.45 -1.71 13.57
C THR A 132 -17.83 -0.50 12.74
N HIS A 133 -18.88 0.22 13.15
CA HIS A 133 -19.26 1.51 12.56
C HIS A 133 -18.05 2.45 12.40
N GLU A 134 -17.13 2.43 13.37
CA GLU A 134 -15.93 3.26 13.35
C GLU A 134 -14.92 2.86 12.26
N VAL A 135 -14.84 1.58 11.89
CA VAL A 135 -14.02 1.14 10.74
C VAL A 135 -14.63 1.69 9.47
N PHE A 136 -15.94 1.54 9.26
CA PHE A 136 -16.61 2.12 8.09
C PHE A 136 -16.44 3.63 7.99
N GLN A 137 -16.60 4.37 9.09
CA GLN A 137 -16.30 5.81 9.13
C GLN A 137 -14.86 6.14 8.72
N SER A 138 -13.90 5.28 9.07
CA SER A 138 -12.51 5.44 8.64
C SER A 138 -12.37 5.17 7.15
N LEU A 139 -13.07 4.17 6.62
CA LEU A 139 -13.06 3.85 5.19
C LEU A 139 -13.74 4.93 4.34
N GLU A 140 -14.75 5.61 4.85
CA GLU A 140 -15.41 6.76 4.19
C GLU A 140 -14.45 7.92 3.91
N ARG A 141 -13.38 8.03 4.69
CA ARG A 141 -12.32 9.04 4.45
C ARG A 141 -11.49 8.75 3.20
N MET A 142 -11.61 7.54 2.62
CA MET A 142 -10.94 7.12 1.39
C MET A 142 -11.95 7.10 0.22
N PRO A 143 -12.32 8.27 -0.34
CA PRO A 143 -13.31 8.31 -1.42
C PRO A 143 -12.82 7.59 -2.68
N GLY A 144 -11.50 7.46 -2.85
CA GLY A 144 -10.89 6.76 -3.96
C GLY A 144 -10.86 5.25 -3.85
N LEU A 145 -11.29 4.67 -2.73
CA LEU A 145 -11.21 3.24 -2.47
C LEU A 145 -12.10 2.45 -3.45
N THR A 146 -11.48 1.51 -4.17
CA THR A 146 -12.14 0.64 -5.15
C THR A 146 -11.99 -0.85 -4.82
N GLY A 147 -11.05 -1.21 -3.95
CA GLY A 147 -10.78 -2.61 -3.61
C GLY A 147 -10.51 -2.82 -2.11
N ILE A 148 -11.08 -3.88 -1.55
CA ILE A 148 -10.80 -4.35 -0.19
C ILE A 148 -10.44 -5.84 -0.24
N GLU A 149 -9.23 -6.18 0.17
CA GLU A 149 -8.77 -7.55 0.37
C GLU A 149 -8.97 -7.96 1.84
N LEU A 150 -9.85 -8.91 2.11
CA LEU A 150 -10.04 -9.51 3.42
C LEU A 150 -9.07 -10.68 3.59
N VAL A 151 -8.17 -10.59 4.56
CA VAL A 151 -7.18 -11.65 4.81
C VAL A 151 -7.40 -12.23 6.19
N GLU A 152 -7.78 -13.49 6.24
CA GLU A 152 -7.88 -14.20 7.49
C GLU A 152 -6.50 -14.62 7.99
N MET A 153 -6.17 -14.21 9.21
CA MET A 153 -4.96 -14.58 9.91
C MET A 153 -5.30 -15.57 11.02
N SER A 154 -4.83 -16.81 10.86
CA SER A 154 -4.89 -17.82 11.93
C SER A 154 -3.52 -18.01 12.58
N ARG A 155 -3.48 -18.05 13.92
CA ARG A 155 -2.27 -18.43 14.70
C ARG A 155 -2.23 -19.92 15.04
N SER A 156 -3.30 -20.65 14.78
CA SER A 156 -3.44 -22.07 15.08
C SER A 156 -3.95 -22.80 13.83
N PRO A 157 -3.67 -24.09 13.66
CA PRO A 157 -4.27 -24.85 12.57
C PRO A 157 -5.80 -24.67 12.63
N PRO A 158 -6.43 -24.36 11.49
CA PRO A 158 -7.86 -24.15 11.41
C PRO A 158 -8.62 -25.35 11.99
N THR A 159 -9.49 -25.15 12.98
CA THR A 159 -10.61 -26.08 13.21
C THR A 159 -11.65 -25.78 12.14
N ASP A 160 -11.77 -26.67 11.15
CA ASP A 160 -12.46 -26.49 9.84
C ASP A 160 -13.84 -25.81 9.88
N HIS A 161 -14.57 -25.86 11.00
CA HIS A 161 -15.95 -25.40 11.06
C HIS A 161 -16.16 -23.91 11.39
N MET A 162 -15.10 -23.13 11.63
CA MET A 162 -15.21 -21.71 12.02
C MET A 162 -14.64 -20.70 11.00
N LEU A 163 -13.98 -21.15 9.93
CA LEU A 163 -13.21 -20.25 9.05
C LEU A 163 -14.00 -19.55 7.94
N GLY A 164 -15.19 -20.03 7.55
CA GLY A 164 -15.95 -19.40 6.46
C GLY A 164 -16.81 -18.20 6.89
N ASN A 165 -17.51 -18.32 8.02
CA ASN A 165 -18.63 -17.42 8.34
C ASN A 165 -18.22 -15.95 8.52
N ASN A 166 -17.02 -15.67 9.03
CA ASN A 166 -16.60 -14.29 9.29
C ASN A 166 -16.28 -13.53 8.01
N LEU A 167 -15.59 -14.16 7.05
CA LEU A 167 -15.25 -13.52 5.77
C LEU A 167 -16.51 -13.21 4.96
N GLU A 168 -17.47 -14.14 4.91
CA GLU A 168 -18.73 -13.94 4.21
C GLU A 168 -19.59 -12.82 4.81
N VAL A 169 -19.73 -12.79 6.14
CA VAL A 169 -20.49 -11.73 6.83
C VAL A 169 -19.85 -10.37 6.60
N LEU A 170 -18.51 -10.29 6.68
CA LEU A 170 -17.80 -9.04 6.45
C LEU A 170 -17.90 -8.57 5.01
N SER A 171 -17.76 -9.51 4.06
CA SER A 171 -17.95 -9.21 2.64
C SER A 171 -19.34 -8.65 2.39
N ARG A 172 -20.39 -9.31 2.89
CA ARG A 172 -21.78 -8.84 2.78
C ARG A 172 -21.98 -7.44 3.35
N ASN A 173 -21.40 -7.16 4.52
CA ASN A 173 -21.51 -5.85 5.16
C ASN A 173 -20.83 -4.77 4.31
N ILE A 174 -19.66 -5.05 3.72
CA ILE A 174 -18.98 -4.13 2.81
C ILE A 174 -19.80 -3.93 1.54
N SER A 175 -20.29 -5.00 0.91
CA SER A 175 -21.12 -4.91 -0.31
C SER A 175 -22.40 -4.12 -0.06
N THR A 176 -22.96 -4.19 1.15
CA THR A 176 -24.13 -3.40 1.54
C THR A 176 -23.78 -1.92 1.75
N TRP A 177 -22.60 -1.64 2.32
CA TRP A 177 -22.13 -0.28 2.59
C TRP A 177 -21.70 0.46 1.31
N ARG A 178 -20.89 -0.18 0.45
CA ARG A 178 -20.41 0.36 -0.82
C ARG A 178 -20.37 -0.75 -1.89
N PRO A 179 -21.46 -0.94 -2.64
CA PRO A 179 -21.59 -2.04 -3.61
C PRO A 179 -20.62 -1.95 -4.80
N GLU A 180 -20.02 -0.78 -5.04
CA GLU A 180 -19.03 -0.55 -6.09
C GLU A 180 -17.61 -1.02 -5.71
N ILE A 181 -17.37 -1.35 -4.43
CA ILE A 181 -16.07 -1.82 -3.98
C ILE A 181 -15.90 -3.28 -4.36
N GLN A 182 -14.79 -3.59 -5.02
CA GLN A 182 -14.36 -4.96 -5.27
C GLN A 182 -13.86 -5.60 -3.99
N ILE A 183 -14.42 -6.75 -3.62
CA ILE A 183 -14.02 -7.48 -2.43
C ILE A 183 -13.34 -8.78 -2.86
N THR A 184 -12.16 -9.03 -2.32
CA THR A 184 -11.48 -10.32 -2.43
C THR A 184 -11.22 -10.86 -1.04
N ALA A 185 -11.33 -12.17 -0.86
CA ALA A 185 -11.04 -12.80 0.41
C ALA A 185 -9.96 -13.86 0.23
N ARG A 186 -9.02 -13.93 1.18
CA ARG A 186 -7.95 -14.92 1.20
C ARG A 186 -7.89 -15.62 2.55
N HIS A 187 -7.97 -16.94 2.52
CA HIS A 187 -7.79 -17.79 3.70
C HIS A 187 -6.31 -17.89 4.13
N PRO A 188 -6.04 -18.35 5.35
CA PRO A 188 -4.67 -18.56 5.85
C PRO A 188 -3.87 -19.56 5.00
N ASP A 189 -4.54 -20.49 4.32
CA ASP A 189 -3.92 -21.47 3.42
C ASP A 189 -3.58 -20.89 2.02
N GLY A 190 -3.82 -19.59 1.82
CA GLY A 190 -3.53 -18.87 0.58
C GLY A 190 -4.60 -19.03 -0.50
N LYS A 191 -5.68 -19.78 -0.26
CA LYS A 191 -6.78 -19.89 -1.22
C LYS A 191 -7.60 -18.61 -1.27
N TRP A 192 -7.87 -18.18 -2.49
CA TRP A 192 -8.75 -17.06 -2.76
C TRP A 192 -10.20 -17.53 -2.81
N ILE A 193 -11.07 -16.79 -2.14
CA ILE A 193 -12.50 -16.84 -2.33
C ILE A 193 -12.90 -15.53 -2.99
N VAL A 194 -13.56 -15.63 -4.14
CA VAL A 194 -14.25 -14.48 -4.73
C VAL A 194 -15.41 -14.18 -3.81
N ALA A 195 -15.33 -13.05 -3.10
CA ALA A 195 -16.44 -12.58 -2.30
C ALA A 195 -17.56 -12.11 -3.25
N LEU A 196 -18.79 -12.56 -2.98
CA LEU A 196 -20.00 -12.24 -3.74
C LEU A 196 -20.35 -10.75 -3.69
#